data_AF-A0AAN1GV08-F1
#
_entry.id   AF-A0AAN1GV08-F1
#
_cell.length_a   1.000
_cell.length_b   1.000
_cell.length_c   1.000
_cell.angle_alpha   90.00
_cell.angle_beta   90.00
_cell.angle_gamma   90.00
#
_symmetry.space_group_name_H-M   'P 1'
#
loop_
_entity.id
_entity.type
_entity.pdbx_description
1 polymer ?
#
loop_
_entity_poly.entity_id
_entity_poly.type
_entity_poly.pdbx_seq_one_letter_code
_entity_poly.pdbx_strand_id
1 'polypeptide(L)'
;MNVKCKLVAAALSCVLPMAAAADPLPRSAKIASPQKIAKIYSGKTELWTNNCGGGIYFGPGGQARAWCADQSDNLGAGTWSVDANGQMCQDLVWYYPSGRRAGASASDKSCISHVVDAWGVMWRSWPNDPEWWPMGKDTGMVRGYKFQTQVRQTRSKLGF
;
A
#
# COMPACT_ATOMS: atom_id res chain seq x y z
N MET A 1 18.98 65.45 -24.07
CA MET A 1 18.02 64.36 -24.38
C MET A 1 18.11 63.34 -23.25
N ASN A 2 17.03 63.17 -22.49
CA ASN A 2 16.96 62.34 -21.27
C ASN A 2 16.73 60.86 -21.59
N VAL A 3 17.61 59.98 -21.12
CA VAL A 3 17.41 58.52 -21.17
C VAL A 3 16.70 58.09 -19.88
N LYS A 4 15.44 57.66 -20.01
CA LYS A 4 14.65 57.10 -18.90
C LYS A 4 15.03 55.62 -18.71
N CYS A 5 15.73 55.31 -17.62
CA CYS A 5 16.01 53.96 -17.18
C CYS A 5 14.71 53.35 -16.59
N LYS A 6 14.10 52.38 -17.26
CA LYS A 6 12.93 51.66 -16.75
C LYS A 6 13.41 50.48 -15.91
N LEU A 7 13.13 50.54 -14.61
CA LEU A 7 13.25 49.42 -13.67
C LEU A 7 12.34 48.27 -14.13
N VAL A 8 12.93 47.10 -14.39
CA VAL A 8 12.21 45.84 -14.57
C VAL A 8 12.14 45.16 -13.20
N ALA A 9 10.95 45.11 -12.61
CA ALA A 9 10.70 44.36 -11.38
C ALA A 9 10.65 42.85 -11.71
N ALA A 10 11.60 42.08 -11.19
CA ALA A 10 11.57 40.63 -11.27
C ALA A 10 10.60 40.06 -10.21
N ALA A 11 9.45 39.56 -10.64
CA ALA A 11 8.52 38.86 -9.77
C ALA A 11 8.97 37.41 -9.55
N LEU A 12 9.58 37.12 -8.39
CA LEU A 12 9.80 35.75 -7.94
C LEU A 12 8.44 35.12 -7.62
N SER A 13 7.95 34.24 -8.50
CA SER A 13 6.78 33.42 -8.25
C SER A 13 7.19 32.21 -7.42
N CYS A 14 6.99 32.25 -6.10
CA CYS A 14 7.09 31.09 -5.24
C CYS A 14 5.97 30.10 -5.59
N VAL A 15 6.30 29.05 -6.34
CA VAL A 15 5.42 27.88 -6.49
C VAL A 15 5.55 27.07 -5.21
N LEU A 16 4.64 27.28 -4.27
CA LEU A 16 4.53 26.42 -3.09
C LEU A 16 4.02 25.04 -3.54
N PRO A 17 4.68 23.93 -3.17
CA PRO A 17 4.12 22.61 -3.41
C PRO A 17 2.84 22.48 -2.60
N MET A 18 1.70 22.29 -3.28
CA MET A 18 0.45 21.89 -2.64
C MET A 18 0.67 20.50 -2.04
N ALA A 19 0.86 20.43 -0.72
CA ALA A 19 0.71 19.18 0.00
C ALA A 19 -0.73 18.71 -0.22
N ALA A 20 -0.91 17.51 -0.79
CA ALA A 20 -2.21 16.90 -0.91
C ALA A 20 -2.74 16.64 0.52
N ALA A 21 -3.78 17.38 0.91
CA ALA A 21 -4.52 17.11 2.14
C ALA A 21 -5.46 15.93 1.86
N ALA A 22 -5.56 14.98 2.80
CA ALA A 22 -6.55 13.92 2.72
C ALA A 22 -7.97 14.53 2.77
N ASP A 23 -8.83 14.15 1.82
CA ASP A 23 -10.23 14.55 1.84
C ASP A 23 -10.91 13.98 3.11
N PRO A 24 -11.70 14.78 3.85
CA PRO A 24 -12.40 14.29 5.02
C PRO A 24 -13.37 13.17 4.60
N LEU A 25 -13.35 12.05 5.33
CA LEU A 25 -14.23 10.92 5.06
C LEU A 25 -15.70 11.40 4.92
N PRO A 26 -16.40 11.04 3.83
CA PRO A 26 -17.79 11.44 3.66
C PRO A 26 -18.64 11.00 4.86
N ARG A 27 -19.43 11.92 5.45
CA ARG A 27 -20.27 11.64 6.65
C ARG A 27 -21.25 10.48 6.48
N SER A 28 -21.58 10.12 5.25
CA SER A 28 -22.48 9.02 4.90
C SER A 28 -21.78 7.66 4.73
N ALA A 29 -20.45 7.60 4.93
CA ALA A 29 -19.68 6.39 4.77
C ALA A 29 -20.12 5.30 5.75
N LYS A 30 -20.28 4.09 5.23
CA LYS A 30 -20.67 2.90 6.00
C LYS A 30 -19.60 1.82 5.90
N ILE A 31 -19.52 0.95 6.89
CA ILE A 31 -18.63 -0.22 6.87
C ILE A 31 -18.79 -0.97 5.54
N ALA A 32 -17.68 -1.24 4.87
CA ALA A 32 -17.67 -1.99 3.63
C ALA A 32 -18.02 -3.47 3.90
N SER A 33 -18.82 -4.08 3.02
CA SER A 33 -19.12 -5.51 3.18
C SER A 33 -17.86 -6.37 2.95
N PRO A 34 -17.73 -7.51 3.65
CA PRO A 34 -16.55 -8.37 3.49
C PRO A 34 -16.34 -8.83 2.05
N GLN A 35 -17.43 -9.10 1.31
CA GLN A 35 -17.35 -9.52 -0.09
C GLN A 35 -16.79 -8.41 -0.99
N LYS A 36 -17.13 -7.15 -0.73
CA LYS A 36 -16.65 -6.02 -1.53
C LYS A 36 -15.15 -5.80 -1.31
N ILE A 37 -14.69 -5.88 -0.06
CA ILE A 37 -13.27 -5.80 0.28
C ILE A 37 -12.51 -6.98 -0.35
N ALA A 38 -12.98 -8.21 -0.15
CA ALA A 38 -12.34 -9.40 -0.71
C ALA A 38 -12.20 -9.32 -2.24
N LYS A 39 -13.20 -8.78 -2.96
CA LYS A 39 -13.15 -8.56 -4.41
C LYS A 39 -12.03 -7.59 -4.83
N ILE A 40 -11.67 -6.63 -3.98
CA ILE A 40 -10.60 -5.66 -4.26
C ILE A 40 -9.23 -6.30 -4.05
N TYR A 41 -9.03 -7.07 -2.99
CA TYR A 41 -7.72 -7.65 -2.67
C TYR A 41 -7.44 -8.98 -3.39
N SER A 42 -8.43 -9.88 -3.46
CA SER A 42 -8.24 -11.24 -3.96
C SER A 42 -7.67 -11.28 -5.38
N GLY A 43 -6.56 -12.01 -5.52
CA GLY A 43 -5.83 -12.19 -6.78
C GLY A 43 -5.07 -10.96 -7.25
N LYS A 44 -4.80 -9.98 -6.38
CA LYS A 44 -4.09 -8.73 -6.71
C LYS A 44 -2.87 -8.51 -5.83
N THR A 45 -1.96 -7.68 -6.33
CA THR A 45 -0.83 -7.13 -5.59
C THR A 45 -1.10 -5.66 -5.27
N GLU A 46 -0.92 -5.28 -4.02
CA GLU A 46 -0.77 -3.88 -3.63
C GLU A 46 0.71 -3.48 -3.78
N LEU A 47 0.97 -2.48 -4.62
CA LEU A 47 2.31 -1.92 -4.82
C LEU A 47 2.62 -0.89 -3.73
N TRP A 48 3.84 -0.94 -3.21
CA TRP A 48 4.39 0.06 -2.28
C TRP A 48 5.20 1.10 -3.06
N THR A 49 4.50 1.88 -3.88
CA THR A 49 5.05 2.79 -4.90
C THR A 49 6.02 3.84 -4.37
N ASN A 50 5.89 4.25 -3.10
CA ASN A 50 6.74 5.29 -2.49
C ASN A 50 7.82 4.74 -1.56
N ASN A 51 7.91 3.41 -1.39
CA ASN A 51 8.74 2.82 -0.35
C ASN A 51 9.98 2.14 -0.93
N CYS A 52 9.80 1.04 -1.67
CA CYS A 52 10.93 0.18 -2.02
C CYS A 52 10.78 -0.63 -3.30
N GLY A 53 9.94 -0.17 -4.24
CA GLY A 53 9.71 -0.91 -5.50
C GLY A 53 9.14 -2.32 -5.30
N GLY A 54 8.39 -2.51 -4.21
CA GLY A 54 7.86 -3.79 -3.76
C GLY A 54 6.35 -3.80 -3.65
N GLY A 55 5.84 -4.80 -2.95
CA GLY A 55 4.41 -4.93 -2.70
C GLY A 55 4.03 -6.25 -2.06
N ILE A 56 2.74 -6.39 -1.78
CA ILE A 56 2.15 -7.58 -1.20
C ILE A 56 1.06 -8.15 -2.09
N TYR A 57 1.17 -9.42 -2.41
CA TYR A 57 0.17 -10.20 -3.13
C TYR A 57 -0.81 -10.88 -2.17
N PHE A 58 -2.09 -10.75 -2.48
CA PHE A 58 -3.21 -11.35 -1.75
C PHE A 58 -3.84 -12.45 -2.60
N GLY A 59 -3.42 -13.68 -2.37
CA GLY A 59 -3.91 -14.86 -3.08
C GLY A 59 -5.37 -15.18 -2.72
N PRO A 60 -6.20 -15.68 -3.67
CA PRO A 60 -7.61 -15.96 -3.41
C PRO A 60 -7.90 -16.95 -2.27
N GLY A 61 -6.96 -17.84 -1.96
CA GLY A 61 -7.05 -18.78 -0.84
C GLY A 61 -6.59 -18.22 0.51
N GLY A 62 -6.53 -16.89 0.68
CA GLY A 62 -6.08 -16.25 1.93
C GLY A 62 -4.56 -16.22 2.11
N GLN A 63 -3.77 -16.63 1.11
CA GLN A 63 -2.30 -16.54 1.18
C GLN A 63 -1.82 -15.09 0.96
N ALA A 64 -0.90 -14.61 1.78
CA ALA A 64 -0.24 -13.31 1.57
C ALA A 64 1.26 -13.49 1.30
N ARG A 65 1.81 -12.75 0.33
CA ARG A 65 3.23 -12.80 -0.04
C ARG A 65 3.78 -11.42 -0.35
N ALA A 66 4.79 -10.99 0.37
CA ALA A 66 5.40 -9.68 0.22
C ALA A 66 6.86 -9.77 -0.21
N TRP A 67 7.29 -8.77 -0.97
CA TRP A 67 8.68 -8.60 -1.39
C TRP A 67 8.97 -7.12 -1.62
N CYS A 68 10.23 -6.73 -1.45
CA CYS A 68 10.69 -5.35 -1.45
C CYS A 68 12.06 -5.29 -2.13
N ALA A 69 12.29 -4.37 -3.08
CA ALA A 69 13.54 -4.33 -3.83
C ALA A 69 14.71 -3.88 -2.95
N ASP A 70 14.48 -2.90 -2.08
CA ASP A 70 15.48 -2.39 -1.14
C ASP A 70 15.90 -3.45 -0.11
N GLN A 71 15.07 -4.47 0.10
CA GLN A 71 15.37 -5.65 0.91
C GLN A 71 15.17 -6.93 0.09
N SER A 72 15.79 -6.99 -1.08
CA SER A 72 15.54 -8.03 -2.09
C SER A 72 15.84 -9.48 -1.64
N ASP A 73 16.69 -9.65 -0.63
CA ASP A 73 16.99 -10.95 -0.03
C ASP A 73 16.01 -11.35 1.09
N ASN A 74 15.03 -10.50 1.40
CA ASN A 74 13.97 -10.76 2.37
C ASN A 74 12.65 -11.07 1.65
N LEU A 75 11.79 -11.87 2.29
CA LEU A 75 10.42 -12.09 1.82
C LEU A 75 9.45 -12.20 2.98
N GLY A 76 8.27 -11.64 2.80
CA GLY A 76 7.14 -11.81 3.72
C GLY A 76 6.24 -12.94 3.23
N ALA A 77 5.85 -13.84 4.13
CA ALA A 77 4.89 -14.88 3.83
C ALA A 77 3.94 -15.12 5.01
N GLY A 78 2.66 -15.24 4.72
CA GLY A 78 1.65 -15.57 5.71
C GLY A 78 0.27 -15.59 5.09
N THR A 79 -0.70 -14.98 5.78
CA THR A 79 -2.11 -15.01 5.42
C THR A 79 -2.75 -13.63 5.41
N TRP A 80 -3.88 -13.52 4.72
CA TRP A 80 -4.78 -12.39 4.81
C TRP A 80 -6.23 -12.87 4.92
N SER A 81 -7.07 -12.04 5.51
CA SER A 81 -8.50 -12.30 5.67
C SER A 81 -9.29 -10.98 5.71
N VAL A 82 -10.60 -11.09 5.56
CA VAL A 82 -11.52 -9.95 5.74
C VAL A 82 -12.53 -10.33 6.82
N ASP A 83 -12.73 -9.45 7.79
CA ASP A 83 -13.69 -9.67 8.88
C ASP A 83 -15.02 -8.93 8.67
N ALA A 84 -15.96 -9.16 9.59
CA ALA A 84 -17.30 -8.57 9.56
C ALA A 84 -17.33 -7.06 9.89
N ASN A 85 -16.25 -6.51 10.46
CA ASN A 85 -16.11 -5.09 10.76
C ASN A 85 -15.60 -4.28 9.56
N GLY A 86 -15.46 -4.94 8.41
CA GLY A 86 -14.95 -4.32 7.20
C GLY A 86 -13.45 -4.07 7.25
N GLN A 87 -12.70 -4.95 7.93
CA GLN A 87 -11.24 -4.85 7.97
C GLN A 87 -10.61 -5.94 7.10
N MET A 88 -9.61 -5.56 6.31
CA MET A 88 -8.68 -6.49 5.68
C MET A 88 -7.45 -6.63 6.58
N CYS A 89 -7.24 -7.82 7.13
CA CYS A 89 -6.11 -8.08 8.01
C CYS A 89 -5.08 -8.98 7.33
N GLN A 90 -3.80 -8.62 7.47
CA GLN A 90 -2.65 -9.42 7.07
C GLN A 90 -1.85 -9.85 8.31
N ASP A 91 -1.32 -11.06 8.25
CA ASP A 91 -0.43 -11.66 9.25
C ASP A 91 0.74 -12.29 8.50
N LEU A 92 1.95 -11.80 8.76
CA LEU A 92 3.14 -12.11 7.97
C LEU A 92 4.30 -12.52 8.87
N VAL A 93 5.06 -13.49 8.39
CA VAL A 93 6.42 -13.76 8.87
C VAL A 93 7.41 -13.29 7.80
N TRP A 94 8.38 -12.48 8.20
CA TRP A 94 9.49 -12.06 7.35
C TRP A 94 10.65 -13.01 7.51
N TYR A 95 11.09 -13.55 6.38
CA TYR A 95 12.26 -14.41 6.29
C TYR A 95 13.41 -13.64 5.67
N TYR A 96 14.61 -13.83 6.22
CA TYR A 96 15.81 -13.07 5.87
C TYR A 96 17.07 -13.94 6.02
N PRO A 97 18.19 -13.60 5.38
CA PRO A 97 19.43 -14.36 5.52
C PRO A 97 19.94 -14.37 6.98
N SER A 98 20.24 -15.55 7.52
CA SER A 98 20.80 -15.70 8.88
C SER A 98 21.81 -16.85 8.95
N GLY A 99 23.02 -16.59 8.45
CA GLY A 99 24.08 -17.59 8.37
C GLY A 99 23.69 -18.75 7.47
N ARG A 100 23.63 -19.97 8.00
CA ARG A 100 23.35 -21.20 7.22
C ARG A 100 21.86 -21.48 7.01
N ARG A 101 20.96 -20.73 7.64
CA ARG A 101 19.51 -20.91 7.52
C ARG A 101 18.83 -19.54 7.39
N ALA A 102 17.57 -19.53 6.95
CA ALA A 102 16.76 -18.33 7.03
C ALA A 102 16.47 -17.99 8.51
N GLY A 103 16.65 -16.73 8.88
CA GLY A 103 16.00 -16.17 10.05
C GLY A 103 14.53 -15.90 9.76
N ALA A 104 13.74 -15.73 10.83
CA ALA A 104 12.31 -15.43 10.73
C ALA A 104 11.88 -14.48 11.85
N SER A 105 11.05 -13.50 11.51
CA SER A 105 10.43 -12.59 12.47
C SER A 105 8.96 -12.38 12.11
N ALA A 106 8.07 -12.57 13.08
CA ALA A 106 6.65 -12.29 12.90
C ALA A 106 6.42 -10.77 12.91
N SER A 107 5.59 -10.29 12.01
CA SER A 107 5.04 -8.93 12.08
C SER A 107 3.82 -8.89 12.98
N ASP A 108 3.55 -7.72 13.53
CA ASP A 108 2.23 -7.46 14.10
C ASP A 108 1.15 -7.61 13.04
N LYS A 109 0.02 -8.21 13.43
CA LYS A 109 -1.16 -8.29 12.57
C LYS A 109 -1.59 -6.87 12.19
N SER A 110 -1.65 -6.59 10.90
CA SER A 110 -2.03 -5.27 10.37
C SER A 110 -3.43 -5.35 9.76
N CYS A 111 -4.38 -4.59 10.32
CA CYS A 111 -5.77 -4.57 9.90
C CYS A 111 -6.14 -3.20 9.32
N ILE A 112 -6.36 -3.16 8.00
CA ILE A 112 -6.76 -1.96 7.28
C ILE A 112 -8.28 -1.89 7.29
N SER A 113 -8.84 -0.78 7.77
CA SER A 113 -10.29 -0.57 7.84
C SER A 113 -10.83 -0.05 6.52
N HIS A 114 -12.02 -0.48 6.12
CA HIS A 114 -12.67 -0.08 4.87
C HIS A 114 -14.11 0.41 5.08
N VAL A 115 -14.43 1.53 4.45
CA VAL A 115 -15.79 2.06 4.37
C VAL A 115 -16.16 2.38 2.94
N VAL A 116 -17.45 2.55 2.66
CA VAL A 116 -18.00 2.90 1.35
C VAL A 116 -18.89 4.12 1.52
N ASP A 117 -18.66 5.14 0.70
CA ASP A 117 -19.50 6.34 0.69
C ASP A 117 -20.81 6.15 -0.11
N ALA A 118 -21.65 7.18 -0.11
CA ALA A 118 -22.93 7.17 -0.83
C ALA A 118 -22.79 6.98 -2.35
N TRP A 119 -21.62 7.26 -2.92
CA TRP A 119 -21.31 7.09 -4.35
C TRP A 119 -20.69 5.73 -4.66
N GLY A 120 -20.49 4.89 -3.65
CA GLY A 120 -19.94 3.56 -3.80
C GLY A 120 -18.41 3.52 -3.85
N VAL A 121 -17.73 4.65 -3.66
CA VAL A 121 -16.26 4.71 -3.56
C VAL A 121 -15.84 4.05 -2.26
N MET A 122 -14.87 3.15 -2.34
CA MET A 122 -14.29 2.55 -1.15
C MET A 122 -13.20 3.46 -0.62
N TRP A 123 -13.14 3.62 0.70
CA TRP A 123 -12.12 4.35 1.42
C TRP A 123 -11.43 3.40 2.38
N ARG A 124 -10.16 3.64 2.66
CA ARG A 124 -9.39 2.84 3.61
C ARG A 124 -8.59 3.70 4.58
N SER A 125 -8.33 3.14 5.76
CA SER A 125 -7.47 3.74 6.78
C SER A 125 -6.62 2.64 7.43
N TRP A 126 -5.35 2.95 7.68
CA TRP A 126 -4.40 2.03 8.31
C TRP A 126 -4.51 2.10 9.84
N PRO A 127 -4.04 1.09 10.58
CA PRO A 127 -3.96 1.16 12.03
C PRO A 127 -3.26 2.45 12.51
N ASN A 128 -3.92 3.19 13.40
CA ASN A 128 -3.46 4.45 13.97
C ASN A 128 -3.34 5.63 12.99
N ASP A 129 -3.79 5.48 11.74
CA ASP A 129 -3.91 6.59 10.80
C ASP A 129 -5.26 7.30 11.01
N PRO A 130 -5.28 8.59 11.39
CA PRO A 130 -6.54 9.33 11.50
C PRO A 130 -7.18 9.63 10.13
N GLU A 131 -6.43 9.47 9.04
CA GLU A 131 -6.86 9.83 7.69
C GLU A 131 -7.52 8.65 6.95
N TRP A 132 -8.36 9.00 5.98
CA TRP A 132 -9.05 8.07 5.11
C TRP A 132 -8.70 8.36 3.66
N TRP A 133 -8.34 7.32 2.94
CA TRP A 133 -7.80 7.42 1.59
C TRP A 133 -8.72 6.72 0.59
N PRO A 134 -9.15 7.39 -0.49
CA PRO A 134 -10.04 6.80 -1.46
C PRO A 134 -9.32 5.73 -2.28
N MET A 135 -9.97 4.58 -2.46
CA MET A 135 -9.47 3.48 -3.25
C MET A 135 -9.80 3.65 -4.74
N GLY A 136 -9.12 4.59 -5.39
CA GLY A 136 -9.23 4.85 -6.83
C GLY A 136 -8.28 4.02 -7.71
N LYS A 137 -8.08 4.48 -8.95
CA LYS A 137 -7.20 3.83 -9.94
C LYS A 137 -5.73 3.85 -9.51
N ASP A 138 -5.33 4.84 -8.72
CA ASP A 138 -3.93 5.08 -8.34
C ASP A 138 -3.55 4.43 -7.01
N THR A 139 -4.38 3.51 -6.50
CA THR A 139 -4.16 2.77 -5.24
C THR A 139 -2.94 1.84 -5.24
N GLY A 140 -2.29 1.66 -6.39
CA GLY A 140 -1.24 0.66 -6.54
C GLY A 140 -1.79 -0.78 -6.56
N MET A 141 -3.10 -0.99 -6.65
CA MET A 141 -3.69 -2.33 -6.76
C MET A 141 -3.63 -2.83 -8.20
N VAL A 142 -2.79 -3.84 -8.44
CA VAL A 142 -2.61 -4.45 -9.76
C VAL A 142 -3.02 -5.92 -9.78
N ARG A 143 -3.56 -6.40 -10.90
CA ARG A 143 -3.98 -7.80 -11.03
C ARG A 143 -2.77 -8.75 -11.06
N GLY A 144 -2.92 -9.91 -10.44
CA GLY A 144 -1.95 -10.99 -10.48
C GLY A 144 -0.86 -10.87 -9.42
N TYR A 145 0.04 -11.86 -9.40
CA TYR A 145 1.12 -11.95 -8.43
C TYR A 145 2.38 -11.27 -8.99
N LYS A 146 2.43 -9.94 -8.88
CA LYS A 146 3.44 -9.11 -9.57
C LYS A 146 4.89 -9.51 -9.29
N PHE A 147 5.21 -9.88 -8.05
CA PHE A 147 6.56 -10.21 -7.59
C PHE A 147 6.79 -11.72 -7.42
N GLN A 148 6.04 -12.56 -8.12
CA GLN A 148 6.13 -14.02 -7.97
C GLN A 148 7.55 -14.55 -8.22
N THR A 149 8.21 -14.06 -9.27
CA THR A 149 9.57 -14.51 -9.62
C THR A 149 10.58 -14.14 -8.54
N GLN A 150 10.52 -12.89 -8.05
CA GLN A 150 11.38 -12.39 -6.99
C GLN A 150 11.17 -13.20 -5.70
N VAL A 151 9.92 -13.42 -5.29
CA VAL A 151 9.63 -14.25 -4.12
C VAL A 151 10.18 -15.68 -4.28
N ARG A 152 10.03 -16.31 -5.45
CA ARG A 152 10.59 -17.65 -5.69
C ARG A 152 12.12 -17.67 -5.61
N GLN A 153 12.77 -16.67 -6.19
CA GLN A 153 14.23 -16.55 -6.16
C GLN A 153 14.72 -16.33 -4.72
N THR A 154 14.09 -15.43 -3.96
CA THR A 154 14.43 -15.19 -2.56
C THR A 154 14.20 -16.44 -1.71
N ARG A 155 13.09 -17.16 -1.91
CA ARG A 155 12.85 -18.45 -1.24
C ARG A 155 13.98 -19.45 -1.48
N SER A 156 14.39 -19.62 -2.74
CA SER A 156 15.49 -20.52 -3.10
C SER A 156 16.82 -20.10 -2.46
N LYS A 157 17.15 -18.80 -2.47
CA LYS A 157 18.35 -18.27 -1.79
C LYS A 157 18.35 -18.53 -0.28
N LEU A 158 17.18 -18.46 0.35
CA LEU A 158 16.99 -18.71 1.78
C LEU A 158 16.98 -20.21 2.14
N GLY A 159 17.02 -21.10 1.15
CA GLY A 159 17.09 -22.55 1.34
C GLY A 159 15.73 -23.22 1.56
N PHE A 160 14.64 -22.62 1.05
CA PHE A 160 13.31 -23.22 1.02
C PHE A 160 12.97 -23.90 -0.30
#